data_AF-A0A535KWZ7-F1
#
_entry.id   AF-A0A535KWZ7-F1
#
_cell.length_a   1.000
_cell.length_b   1.000
_cell.length_c   1.000
_cell.angle_alpha   90.00
_cell.angle_beta   90.00
_cell.angle_gamma   90.00
#
_symmetry.space_group_name_H-M   'P 1'
#
loop_
_entity.id
_entity.type
_entity.pdbx_description
1 polymer ?
#
loop_
_entity_poly.entity_id
_entity_poly.type
_entity_poly.pdbx_seq_one_letter_code
_entity_poly.pdbx_strand_id
1 'polypeptide(L)'
;MTHPSVHLQMASEDLPSLPNWFGEVAIVAQVFSTSGVLKNIEEQVRFARARFGTYELVDFVAVLIGYAVSAEPSLLAFYERLQPFASAFMALFGRKSLPHRATLSRYLAALDQPTIEALRALFLDAVILRTAQTFPPGGLWDRQGQHWLVVDVDGTKQAARQRALPKLPDLPAAHRRFDQVCAPAYLGRKRGEVARTRTTVLQAHSHHWLGSFGGAGNGDYCAQLARACEAIISYAGWLCLPLASLLIRLDGLYGTTAVLTPLLSSGMGVIVRSKEYGLLDLPTVAARLTLPPDAQTTHP
;
A
#
# COMPACT_ATOMS: atom_id res chain seq x y z
N MET A 1 -24.28 -16.74 45.73
CA MET A 1 -23.60 -16.50 44.44
C MET A 1 -24.70 -16.41 43.38
N THR A 2 -25.01 -15.21 42.89
CA THR A 2 -26.02 -15.00 41.86
C THR A 2 -25.39 -15.26 40.50
N HIS A 3 -25.80 -16.35 39.85
CA HIS A 3 -25.41 -16.60 38.47
C HIS A 3 -25.96 -15.50 37.56
N PRO A 4 -25.16 -14.93 36.64
CA PRO A 4 -25.69 -13.98 35.67
C PRO A 4 -26.71 -14.70 34.80
N SER A 5 -27.99 -14.28 34.87
CA SER A 5 -29.05 -14.81 34.02
C SER A 5 -28.87 -14.27 32.61
N VAL A 6 -28.56 -15.14 31.66
CA VAL A 6 -28.54 -14.79 30.24
C VAL A 6 -29.98 -14.92 29.70
N HIS A 7 -30.60 -13.78 29.38
CA HIS A 7 -31.88 -13.76 28.69
C HIS A 7 -31.64 -13.93 27.18
N LEU A 8 -32.00 -15.09 26.64
CA LEU A 8 -32.02 -15.36 25.20
C LEU A 8 -33.42 -15.01 24.66
N GLN A 9 -33.50 -13.99 23.81
CA GLN A 9 -34.74 -13.61 23.12
C GLN A 9 -34.58 -13.98 21.65
N MET A 10 -35.33 -14.96 21.17
CA MET A 10 -35.35 -15.33 19.75
C MET A 10 -36.42 -14.49 19.03
N ALA A 11 -35.99 -13.58 18.17
CA ALA A 11 -36.88 -12.90 17.25
C ALA A 11 -37.13 -13.79 16.02
N SER A 12 -38.32 -13.68 15.41
CA SER A 12 -38.68 -14.43 14.20
C SER A 12 -37.96 -13.92 12.94
N GLU A 13 -37.28 -12.77 13.03
CA GLU A 13 -36.57 -12.12 11.94
C GLU A 13 -35.07 -12.10 12.26
N ASP A 14 -34.25 -12.47 11.27
CA ASP A 14 -32.79 -12.38 11.37
C ASP A 14 -32.37 -10.92 11.53
N LEU A 15 -32.01 -10.54 12.75
CA LEU A 15 -31.41 -9.24 13.00
C LEU A 15 -29.98 -9.22 12.43
N PRO A 16 -29.58 -8.12 11.76
CA PRO A 16 -28.21 -8.00 11.28
C PRO A 16 -27.25 -8.08 12.47
N SER A 17 -26.32 -9.03 12.40
CA SER A 17 -25.25 -9.16 13.38
C SER A 17 -24.09 -8.23 13.01
N LEU A 18 -23.40 -7.73 14.04
CA LEU A 18 -22.22 -6.87 13.82
C LEU A 18 -21.17 -7.68 13.05
N PRO A 19 -20.60 -7.14 11.95
CA PRO A 19 -19.53 -7.83 11.23
C PRO A 19 -18.33 -8.09 12.15
N ASN A 20 -17.71 -9.25 12.01
CA ASN A 20 -16.58 -9.64 12.85
C ASN A 20 -15.40 -8.65 12.78
N TRP A 21 -15.23 -7.96 11.64
CA TRP A 21 -14.19 -6.96 11.40
C TRP A 21 -14.48 -5.56 11.98
N PHE A 22 -15.67 -5.34 12.53
CA PHE A 22 -16.10 -4.01 12.96
C PHE A 22 -15.28 -3.50 14.17
N GLY A 23 -14.86 -4.43 15.05
CA GLY A 23 -14.01 -4.10 16.20
C GLY A 23 -12.64 -3.58 15.77
N GLU A 24 -12.03 -4.21 14.77
CA GLU A 24 -10.75 -3.81 14.19
C GLU A 24 -10.85 -2.42 13.55
N VAL A 25 -11.95 -2.13 12.85
CA VAL A 25 -12.21 -0.79 12.32
C VAL A 25 -12.31 0.24 13.45
N ALA A 26 -13.00 -0.06 14.54
CA ALA A 26 -13.11 0.84 15.68
C ALA A 26 -11.74 1.14 16.31
N ILE A 27 -10.86 0.14 16.43
CA ILE A 27 -9.48 0.33 16.90
C ILE A 27 -8.71 1.26 15.94
N VAL A 28 -8.78 1.00 14.63
CA VAL A 28 -8.09 1.84 13.63
C VAL A 28 -8.61 3.28 13.65
N ALA A 29 -9.92 3.47 13.71
CA ALA A 29 -10.55 4.78 13.79
C ALA A 29 -10.12 5.54 15.06
N GLN A 30 -10.08 4.86 16.21
CA GLN A 30 -9.60 5.43 17.47
C GLN A 30 -8.13 5.85 17.37
N VAL A 31 -7.27 5.02 16.78
CA VAL A 31 -5.86 5.35 16.55
C VAL A 31 -5.75 6.59 15.66
N PHE A 32 -6.52 6.67 14.57
CA PHE A 32 -6.45 7.78 13.62
C PHE A 32 -6.98 9.09 14.22
N SER A 33 -7.99 9.00 15.08
CA SER A 33 -8.56 10.14 15.80
C SER A 33 -7.57 10.65 16.85
N THR A 34 -7.06 9.77 17.71
CA THR A 34 -6.13 10.13 18.79
C THR A 34 -4.77 10.60 18.28
N SER A 35 -4.31 10.11 17.14
CA SER A 35 -3.07 10.57 16.50
C SER A 35 -3.25 11.84 15.65
N GLY A 36 -4.46 12.40 15.57
CA GLY A 36 -4.75 13.59 14.76
C GLY A 36 -4.74 13.37 13.25
N VAL A 37 -4.64 12.13 12.77
CA VAL A 37 -4.58 11.82 11.32
C VAL A 37 -5.85 12.27 10.60
N LEU A 38 -7.03 12.03 11.20
CA LEU A 38 -8.30 12.47 10.60
C LEU A 38 -8.36 13.99 10.43
N LYS A 39 -7.95 14.73 11.48
CA LYS A 39 -7.90 16.19 11.47
C LYS A 39 -6.88 16.70 10.44
N ASN A 40 -5.70 16.10 10.38
CA ASN A 40 -4.68 16.48 9.40
C ASN A 40 -5.17 16.25 7.96
N ILE A 41 -5.96 15.20 7.70
CA ILE A 41 -6.54 14.97 6.38
C ILE A 41 -7.48 16.12 6.00
N GLU A 42 -8.34 16.55 6.93
CA GLU A 42 -9.29 17.66 6.71
C GLU A 42 -8.56 19.00 6.48
N GLU A 43 -7.48 19.26 7.23
CA GLU A 43 -6.79 20.55 7.21
C GLU A 43 -5.75 20.67 6.08
N GLN A 44 -5.03 19.59 5.79
CA GLN A 44 -3.82 19.62 4.95
C GLN A 44 -4.03 19.06 3.55
N VAL A 45 -5.00 18.17 3.35
CA VAL A 45 -5.22 17.56 2.03
C VAL A 45 -6.29 18.31 1.27
N ARG A 46 -5.88 18.99 0.19
CA ARG A 46 -6.79 19.69 -0.72
C ARG A 46 -7.10 18.81 -1.91
N PHE A 47 -8.39 18.63 -2.19
CA PHE A 47 -8.87 17.96 -3.40
C PHE A 47 -9.82 18.88 -4.16
N ALA A 48 -9.38 19.38 -5.30
CA ALA A 48 -10.12 20.31 -6.12
C ALA A 48 -11.22 19.57 -6.92
N ARG A 49 -12.44 19.56 -6.38
CA ARG A 49 -13.59 18.98 -7.08
C ARG A 49 -14.82 19.86 -6.96
N ALA A 50 -15.44 20.13 -8.12
CA ALA A 50 -16.56 21.07 -8.22
C ALA A 50 -17.83 20.66 -7.45
N ARG A 51 -18.04 19.36 -7.17
CA ARG A 51 -19.25 18.87 -6.48
C ARG A 51 -18.95 17.72 -5.53
N PHE A 52 -18.89 18.03 -4.25
CA PHE A 52 -18.81 17.07 -3.16
C PHE A 52 -20.17 16.79 -2.50
N GLY A 53 -21.16 17.67 -2.73
CA GLY A 53 -22.37 17.66 -1.91
C GLY A 53 -22.00 18.02 -0.48
N THR A 54 -22.43 17.19 0.48
CA THR A 54 -22.16 17.37 1.92
C THR A 54 -20.99 16.51 2.43
N TYR A 55 -20.26 15.83 1.54
CA TYR A 55 -19.14 14.98 1.91
C TYR A 55 -17.81 15.70 1.78
N GLU A 56 -16.82 15.28 2.55
CA GLU A 56 -15.44 15.72 2.48
C GLU A 56 -14.53 14.54 2.12
N LEU A 57 -13.26 14.81 1.84
CA LEU A 57 -12.28 13.78 1.48
C LEU A 57 -12.20 12.67 2.54
N VAL A 58 -12.22 13.05 3.83
CA VAL A 58 -12.13 12.11 4.96
C VAL A 58 -13.30 11.11 4.99
N ASP A 59 -14.49 11.47 4.50
CA ASP A 59 -15.64 10.55 4.43
C ASP A 59 -15.33 9.37 3.50
N PHE A 60 -14.66 9.62 2.38
CA PHE A 60 -14.26 8.57 1.45
C PHE A 60 -13.08 7.78 1.97
N VAL A 61 -12.13 8.43 2.65
CA VAL A 61 -11.00 7.75 3.30
C VAL A 61 -11.49 6.78 4.38
N ALA A 62 -12.46 7.18 5.20
CA ALA A 62 -13.09 6.32 6.22
C ALA A 62 -13.68 5.03 5.59
N VAL A 63 -14.42 5.16 4.49
CA VAL A 63 -14.97 4.02 3.75
C VAL A 63 -13.87 3.10 3.21
N LEU A 64 -12.79 3.66 2.64
CA LEU A 64 -11.69 2.88 2.08
C LEU A 64 -10.86 2.16 3.16
N ILE A 65 -10.68 2.79 4.33
CA ILE A 65 -10.04 2.17 5.50
C ILE A 65 -10.90 1.01 6.00
N GLY A 66 -12.20 1.24 6.20
CA GLY A 66 -13.12 0.19 6.62
C GLY A 66 -13.12 -0.99 5.67
N TYR A 67 -13.15 -0.72 4.36
CA TYR A 67 -13.04 -1.75 3.34
C TYR A 67 -11.72 -2.53 3.44
N ALA A 68 -10.59 -1.83 3.55
CA ALA A 68 -9.27 -2.47 3.66
C ALA A 68 -9.14 -3.36 4.91
N VAL A 69 -9.66 -2.91 6.06
CA VAL A 69 -9.65 -3.68 7.31
C VAL A 69 -10.62 -4.86 7.26
N SER A 70 -11.76 -4.68 6.61
CA SER A 70 -12.81 -5.71 6.53
C SER A 70 -12.39 -6.98 5.78
N ALA A 71 -11.39 -6.87 4.90
CA ALA A 71 -10.99 -7.91 3.96
C ALA A 71 -12.16 -8.49 3.11
N GLU A 72 -13.27 -7.75 2.98
CA GLU A 72 -14.39 -8.15 2.15
C GLU A 72 -13.94 -8.29 0.68
N PRO A 73 -14.50 -9.25 -0.07
CA PRO A 73 -14.00 -9.58 -1.41
C PRO A 73 -14.28 -8.47 -2.44
N SER A 74 -15.20 -7.54 -2.13
CA SER A 74 -15.49 -6.40 -2.97
C SER A 74 -16.07 -5.23 -2.16
N LEU A 75 -15.94 -4.01 -2.70
CA LEU A 75 -16.61 -2.84 -2.14
C LEU A 75 -18.13 -3.03 -2.05
N LEU A 76 -18.76 -3.77 -2.99
CA LEU A 76 -20.19 -4.02 -2.94
C LEU A 76 -20.57 -4.85 -1.71
N ALA A 77 -19.88 -5.98 -1.48
CA ALA A 77 -20.09 -6.83 -0.32
C ALA A 77 -19.84 -6.06 1.00
N PHE A 78 -18.81 -5.20 1.02
CA PHE A 78 -18.56 -4.31 2.14
C PHE A 78 -19.72 -3.36 2.40
N TYR A 79 -20.23 -2.67 1.37
CA TYR A 79 -21.38 -1.77 1.52
C TYR A 79 -22.64 -2.51 2.02
N GLU A 80 -22.92 -3.69 1.50
CA GLU A 80 -24.08 -4.50 1.90
C GLU A 80 -24.01 -4.91 3.37
N ARG A 81 -22.85 -5.37 3.84
CA ARG A 81 -22.65 -5.72 5.26
C ARG A 81 -22.58 -4.51 6.18
N LEU A 82 -22.06 -3.38 5.68
CA LEU A 82 -21.93 -2.15 6.44
C LEU A 82 -23.28 -1.43 6.61
N GLN A 83 -24.20 -1.56 5.65
CA GLN A 83 -25.42 -0.75 5.56
C GLN A 83 -26.23 -0.70 6.87
N PRO A 84 -26.46 -1.80 7.61
CA PRO A 84 -27.20 -1.76 8.87
C PRO A 84 -26.51 -0.95 9.98
N PHE A 85 -25.19 -0.78 9.87
CA PHE A 85 -24.33 -0.13 10.86
C PHE A 85 -23.71 1.18 10.36
N ALA A 86 -24.20 1.71 9.24
CA ALA A 86 -23.57 2.83 8.53
C ALA A 86 -23.37 4.07 9.42
N SER A 87 -24.38 4.41 10.25
CA SER A 87 -24.30 5.55 11.16
C SER A 87 -23.25 5.34 12.24
N ALA A 88 -23.26 4.18 12.90
CA ALA A 88 -22.27 3.83 13.93
C ALA A 88 -20.85 3.82 13.36
N PHE A 89 -20.67 3.24 12.17
CA PHE A 89 -19.38 3.20 11.50
C PHE A 89 -18.84 4.59 11.19
N MET A 90 -19.64 5.46 10.58
CA MET A 90 -19.17 6.82 10.23
C MET A 90 -18.88 7.64 11.50
N ALA A 91 -19.64 7.43 12.57
CA ALA A 91 -19.41 8.09 13.86
C ALA A 91 -18.03 7.75 14.45
N LEU A 92 -17.49 6.55 14.22
CA LEU A 92 -16.12 6.19 14.64
C LEU A 92 -15.06 7.14 14.08
N PHE A 93 -15.31 7.68 12.88
CA PHE A 93 -14.43 8.63 12.19
C PHE A 93 -14.86 10.09 12.41
N GLY A 94 -15.80 10.36 13.32
CA GLY A 94 -16.35 11.70 13.55
C GLY A 94 -17.25 12.21 12.41
N ARG A 95 -17.77 11.31 11.57
CA ARG A 95 -18.52 11.64 10.36
C ARG A 95 -20.00 11.30 10.49
N LYS A 96 -20.86 12.01 9.76
CA LYS A 96 -22.33 11.93 9.92
C LYS A 96 -23.02 10.92 9.01
N SER A 97 -22.53 10.75 7.78
CA SER A 97 -23.24 10.02 6.74
C SER A 97 -22.29 9.19 5.89
N LEU A 98 -22.70 7.96 5.57
CA LEU A 98 -21.95 7.07 4.69
C LEU A 98 -22.12 7.52 3.23
N PRO A 99 -21.02 7.83 2.50
CA PRO A 99 -21.10 8.12 1.08
C PRO A 99 -21.72 6.97 0.30
N HIS A 100 -22.75 7.24 -0.49
CA HIS A 100 -23.34 6.24 -1.37
C HIS A 100 -22.31 5.67 -2.37
N ARG A 101 -22.42 4.39 -2.73
CA ARG A 101 -21.51 3.68 -3.66
C ARG A 101 -21.21 4.44 -4.96
N ALA A 102 -22.24 5.07 -5.55
CA ALA A 102 -22.08 5.86 -6.77
C ALA A 102 -21.27 7.15 -6.54
N THR A 103 -21.38 7.73 -5.34
CA THR A 103 -20.59 8.90 -4.95
C THR A 103 -19.13 8.53 -4.72
N LEU A 104 -18.85 7.41 -4.04
CA LEU A 104 -17.48 6.86 -3.92
C LEU A 104 -16.89 6.58 -5.30
N SER A 105 -17.63 5.93 -6.21
CA SER A 105 -17.14 5.65 -7.56
C SER A 105 -16.79 6.94 -8.31
N ARG A 106 -17.59 8.00 -8.21
CA ARG A 106 -17.29 9.29 -8.84
C ARG A 106 -16.13 10.03 -8.15
N TYR A 107 -15.95 9.84 -6.83
CA TYR A 107 -14.80 10.35 -6.09
C TYR A 107 -13.51 9.71 -6.60
N LEU A 108 -13.46 8.37 -6.65
CA LEU A 108 -12.29 7.62 -7.13
C LEU A 108 -11.94 7.96 -8.59
N ALA A 109 -12.94 8.22 -9.43
CA ALA A 109 -12.72 8.61 -10.83
C ALA A 109 -12.23 10.06 -11.00
N ALA A 110 -12.36 10.91 -9.98
CA ALA A 110 -11.95 12.30 -10.02
C ALA A 110 -10.64 12.57 -9.25
N LEU A 111 -10.12 11.57 -8.53
CA LEU A 111 -8.94 11.71 -7.68
C LEU A 111 -7.72 12.04 -8.54
N ASP A 112 -7.05 13.15 -8.23
CA ASP A 112 -5.88 13.61 -8.95
C ASP A 112 -4.57 13.20 -8.25
N GLN A 113 -3.47 13.27 -9.00
CA GLN A 113 -2.16 12.89 -8.47
C GLN A 113 -1.75 13.73 -7.25
N PRO A 114 -1.89 15.07 -7.23
CA PRO A 114 -1.52 15.88 -6.07
C PRO A 114 -2.25 15.45 -4.78
N THR A 115 -3.55 15.16 -4.85
CA THR A 115 -4.32 14.68 -3.69
C THR A 115 -3.77 13.35 -3.18
N ILE A 116 -3.43 12.43 -4.09
CA ILE A 116 -2.86 11.12 -3.71
C ILE A 116 -1.48 11.31 -3.05
N GLU A 117 -0.63 12.19 -3.57
CA GLU A 117 0.67 12.45 -2.95
C GLU A 117 0.55 13.10 -1.58
N ALA A 118 -0.36 14.05 -1.41
CA ALA A 118 -0.63 14.67 -0.11
C ALA A 118 -1.09 13.63 0.92
N LEU A 119 -1.97 12.69 0.53
CA LEU A 119 -2.37 11.59 1.40
C LEU A 119 -1.21 10.66 1.75
N ARG A 120 -0.37 10.29 0.77
CA ARG A 120 0.80 9.45 1.02
C ARG A 120 1.78 10.09 1.99
N ALA A 121 2.10 11.37 1.79
CA ALA A 121 2.98 12.12 2.67
C ALA A 121 2.42 12.16 4.10
N LEU A 122 1.14 12.50 4.24
CA LEU A 122 0.47 12.53 5.55
C LEU A 122 0.52 11.18 6.27
N PHE A 123 0.24 10.07 5.56
CA PHE A 123 0.32 8.74 6.16
C PHE A 123 1.74 8.34 6.55
N LEU A 124 2.74 8.68 5.72
CA LEU A 124 4.14 8.45 6.05
C LEU A 124 4.55 9.25 7.29
N ASP A 125 4.22 10.53 7.34
CA ASP A 125 4.49 11.41 8.49
C ASP A 125 3.82 10.89 9.76
N ALA A 126 2.60 10.37 9.67
CA ALA A 126 1.90 9.78 10.80
C ALA A 126 2.57 8.50 11.32
N VAL A 127 3.07 7.63 10.41
CA VAL A 127 3.85 6.45 10.78
C VAL A 127 5.15 6.87 11.47
N ILE A 128 5.85 7.82 10.87
CA ILE A 128 7.06 8.45 11.40
C ILE A 128 6.79 8.96 12.81
N LEU A 129 5.92 9.96 13.02
CA LEU A 129 5.69 10.58 14.33
C LEU A 129 5.33 9.57 15.45
N ARG A 130 4.58 8.51 15.13
CA ARG A 130 4.19 7.49 16.11
C ARG A 130 5.31 6.53 16.48
N THR A 131 6.25 6.31 15.58
CA THR A 131 7.34 5.34 15.78
C THR A 131 8.53 5.96 16.51
N ALA A 132 8.48 7.28 16.75
CA ALA A 132 9.60 8.06 17.33
C ALA A 132 9.85 7.66 18.77
N GLN A 133 8.80 7.13 19.39
CA GLN A 133 8.70 6.90 20.81
C GLN A 133 9.22 5.50 21.20
N THR A 134 9.47 4.62 20.23
CA THR A 134 9.90 3.23 20.48
C THR A 134 11.24 2.96 19.80
N PHE A 135 12.32 3.02 20.59
CA PHE A 135 13.67 2.65 20.16
C PHE A 135 13.93 1.16 20.48
N PRO A 136 14.53 0.35 19.58
CA PRO A 136 14.76 0.57 18.15
C PRO A 136 13.58 0.06 17.28
N PRO A 137 13.43 0.56 16.02
CA PRO A 137 12.30 0.28 15.10
C PRO A 137 12.31 -1.14 14.49
N GLY A 138 12.87 -2.12 15.21
CA GLY A 138 13.24 -3.43 14.68
C GLY A 138 14.54 -3.40 13.88
N GLY A 139 14.77 -4.43 13.06
CA GLY A 139 16.01 -4.60 12.28
C GLY A 139 16.70 -5.94 12.57
N LEU A 140 17.83 -6.13 11.92
CA LEU A 140 18.71 -7.28 12.12
C LEU A 140 20.07 -6.79 12.61
N TRP A 141 20.71 -7.55 13.49
CA TRP A 141 22.12 -7.39 13.77
C TRP A 141 22.87 -8.46 13.00
N ASP A 142 23.90 -8.05 12.27
CA ASP A 142 24.80 -9.03 11.67
C ASP A 142 25.78 -9.59 12.72
N ARG A 143 26.61 -10.53 12.27
CA ARG A 143 27.59 -11.20 13.14
C ARG A 143 28.73 -10.29 13.61
N GLN A 144 28.88 -9.10 13.03
CA GLN A 144 29.85 -8.09 13.44
C GLN A 144 29.22 -7.07 14.41
N GLY A 145 27.95 -7.26 14.78
CA GLY A 145 27.20 -6.36 15.66
C GLY A 145 26.67 -5.12 14.94
N GLN A 146 26.75 -5.05 13.61
CA GLN A 146 26.20 -3.94 12.85
C GLN A 146 24.69 -4.11 12.69
N HIS A 147 23.95 -3.03 12.94
CA HIS A 147 22.50 -2.99 12.80
C HIS A 147 22.09 -2.63 11.37
N TRP A 148 21.14 -3.40 10.86
CA TRP A 148 20.60 -3.32 9.51
C TRP A 148 19.08 -3.17 9.55
N LEU A 149 18.58 -2.13 8.90
CA LEU A 149 17.16 -1.95 8.65
C LEU A 149 16.84 -2.47 7.25
N VAL A 150 16.01 -3.51 7.20
CA VAL A 150 15.61 -4.12 5.94
C VAL A 150 14.32 -3.51 5.42
N VAL A 151 14.32 -3.09 4.16
CA VAL A 151 13.13 -2.57 3.47
C VAL A 151 12.87 -3.38 2.20
N ASP A 152 11.64 -3.87 2.09
CA ASP A 152 11.14 -4.57 0.92
C ASP A 152 10.54 -3.57 -0.08
N VAL A 153 10.97 -3.66 -1.34
CA VAL A 153 10.36 -2.96 -2.47
C VAL A 153 9.87 -4.00 -3.47
N ASP A 154 8.56 -4.20 -3.51
CA ASP A 154 7.91 -5.22 -4.34
C ASP A 154 7.11 -4.58 -5.49
N GLY A 155 7.59 -4.79 -6.72
CA GLY A 155 6.95 -4.34 -7.95
C GLY A 155 6.03 -5.42 -8.53
N THR A 156 4.73 -5.35 -8.24
CA THR A 156 3.74 -6.28 -8.80
C THR A 156 3.11 -5.74 -10.09
N LYS A 157 3.07 -6.58 -11.14
CA LYS A 157 2.24 -6.35 -12.34
C LYS A 157 0.90 -7.08 -12.24
N GLN A 158 -0.21 -6.40 -12.50
CA GLN A 158 -1.55 -6.99 -12.54
C GLN A 158 -2.12 -6.88 -13.95
N ALA A 159 -2.46 -8.02 -14.55
CA ALA A 159 -3.19 -8.07 -15.81
C ALA A 159 -4.69 -7.93 -15.55
N ALA A 160 -5.39 -7.19 -16.39
CA ALA A 160 -6.83 -7.05 -16.34
C ALA A 160 -7.44 -7.51 -17.67
N ARG A 161 -8.59 -8.19 -17.57
CA ARG A 161 -9.38 -8.56 -18.73
C ARG A 161 -10.35 -7.46 -19.14
N GLN A 162 -10.36 -7.10 -20.40
CA GLN A 162 -11.30 -6.17 -21.01
C GLN A 162 -12.45 -6.95 -21.64
N ARG A 163 -13.60 -6.98 -20.97
CA ARG A 163 -14.82 -7.53 -21.56
C ARG A 163 -15.29 -6.65 -22.74
N ALA A 164 -15.99 -7.28 -23.68
CA ALA A 164 -16.69 -6.58 -24.75
C ALA A 164 -17.69 -5.59 -24.14
N LEU A 165 -17.74 -4.38 -24.71
CA LEU A 165 -18.69 -3.36 -24.28
C LEU A 165 -19.99 -3.54 -25.07
N PRO A 166 -21.16 -3.35 -24.43
CA PRO A 166 -22.44 -3.36 -25.15
C PRO A 166 -22.47 -2.21 -26.16
N LYS A 167 -22.91 -2.51 -27.39
CA LYS A 167 -23.10 -1.55 -28.47
C LYS A 167 -24.54 -1.68 -28.97
N LEU A 168 -25.47 -1.02 -28.31
CA LEU A 168 -26.85 -0.90 -28.77
C LEU A 168 -27.13 0.58 -29.08
N PRO A 169 -27.93 0.90 -30.11
CA PRO A 169 -28.25 2.29 -30.47
C PRO A 169 -28.86 3.10 -29.31
N ASP A 170 -29.59 2.44 -28.42
CA ASP A 170 -30.31 3.08 -27.31
C ASP A 170 -29.44 3.26 -26.04
N LEU A 171 -28.20 2.77 -26.06
CA LEU A 171 -27.30 2.86 -24.91
C LEU A 171 -26.37 4.07 -25.04
N PRO A 172 -26.00 4.71 -23.91
CA PRO A 172 -24.99 5.75 -23.92
C PRO A 172 -23.65 5.20 -24.42
N ALA A 173 -22.80 6.10 -24.94
CA ALA A 173 -21.47 5.76 -25.41
C ALA A 173 -20.72 4.94 -24.35
N ALA A 174 -20.28 3.74 -24.74
CA ALA A 174 -19.64 2.84 -23.80
C ALA A 174 -18.29 3.41 -23.35
N HIS A 175 -18.05 3.40 -22.04
CA HIS A 175 -16.85 3.92 -21.42
C HIS A 175 -16.13 2.83 -20.62
N ARG A 176 -14.84 2.63 -20.88
CA ARG A 176 -14.02 1.67 -20.12
C ARG A 176 -13.50 2.33 -18.85
N ARG A 177 -13.74 1.68 -17.71
CA ARG A 177 -13.30 2.19 -16.40
C ARG A 177 -11.79 2.03 -16.14
N PHE A 178 -11.11 1.16 -16.88
CA PHE A 178 -9.69 0.87 -16.67
C PHE A 178 -8.75 1.66 -17.56
N ASP A 179 -9.21 2.40 -18.56
CA ASP A 179 -8.31 3.05 -19.53
C ASP A 179 -7.42 4.14 -18.88
N GLN A 180 -7.83 4.70 -17.75
CA GLN A 180 -7.03 5.68 -17.00
C GLN A 180 -5.93 5.04 -16.15
N VAL A 181 -6.06 3.76 -15.79
CA VAL A 181 -5.17 3.08 -14.82
C VAL A 181 -4.50 1.83 -15.39
N CYS A 182 -4.90 1.40 -16.58
CA CYS A 182 -4.36 0.26 -17.30
C CYS A 182 -4.04 0.65 -18.74
N ALA A 183 -3.00 0.04 -19.31
CA ALA A 183 -2.61 0.22 -20.70
C ALA A 183 -2.10 -1.11 -21.28
N PRO A 184 -1.99 -1.24 -22.62
CA PRO A 184 -1.32 -2.38 -23.23
C PRO A 184 0.08 -2.59 -22.65
N ALA A 185 0.45 -3.84 -22.42
CA ALA A 185 1.68 -4.19 -21.72
C ALA A 185 2.14 -5.61 -22.02
N TYR A 186 3.38 -5.93 -21.63
CA TYR A 186 3.84 -7.31 -21.65
C TYR A 186 3.24 -8.07 -20.45
N LEU A 187 2.39 -9.05 -20.73
CA LEU A 187 1.62 -9.78 -19.72
C LEU A 187 2.29 -11.09 -19.28
N GLY A 188 3.31 -11.54 -20.01
CA GLY A 188 3.94 -12.84 -19.82
C GLY A 188 2.90 -13.96 -19.86
N ARG A 189 2.87 -14.80 -18.81
CA ARG A 189 1.91 -15.92 -18.69
C ARG A 189 0.52 -15.50 -18.21
N LYS A 190 0.31 -14.23 -17.81
CA LYS A 190 -0.98 -13.78 -17.26
C LYS A 190 -1.99 -13.56 -18.37
N ARG A 191 -3.22 -14.06 -18.16
CA ARG A 191 -4.31 -13.90 -19.13
C ARG A 191 -5.00 -12.54 -18.96
N GLY A 192 -4.81 -11.62 -19.91
CA GLY A 192 -5.46 -10.31 -19.96
C GLY A 192 -5.15 -9.60 -21.29
N GLU A 193 -5.66 -8.39 -21.46
CA GLU A 193 -5.39 -7.54 -22.63
C GLU A 193 -4.64 -6.25 -22.24
N VAL A 194 -4.79 -5.81 -20.98
CA VAL A 194 -4.12 -4.63 -20.43
C VAL A 194 -3.49 -4.95 -19.08
N ALA A 195 -2.52 -4.15 -18.64
CA ALA A 195 -1.93 -4.26 -17.32
C ALA A 195 -1.88 -2.93 -16.57
N ARG A 196 -1.61 -3.05 -15.28
CA ARG A 196 -1.16 -1.98 -14.39
C ARG A 196 -0.06 -2.50 -13.47
N THR A 197 0.68 -1.59 -12.87
CA THR A 197 1.72 -1.88 -11.89
C THR A 197 1.38 -1.33 -10.52
N ARG A 198 1.89 -1.98 -9.48
CA ARG A 198 1.88 -1.52 -8.10
C ARG A 198 3.22 -1.88 -7.47
N THR A 199 3.98 -0.87 -7.08
CA THR A 199 5.16 -1.00 -6.21
C THR A 199 4.75 -0.72 -4.77
N THR A 200 5.14 -1.58 -3.84
CA THR A 200 4.89 -1.40 -2.40
C THR A 200 6.22 -1.33 -1.65
N VAL A 201 6.32 -0.43 -0.67
CA VAL A 201 7.51 -0.24 0.14
C VAL A 201 7.17 -0.53 1.59
N LEU A 202 7.83 -1.53 2.18
CA LEU A 202 7.51 -2.02 3.53
C LEU A 202 8.80 -2.23 4.33
N GLN A 203 8.88 -1.66 5.52
CA GLN A 203 9.94 -2.03 6.46
C GLN A 203 9.67 -3.45 6.98
N ALA A 204 10.65 -4.34 6.88
CA ALA A 204 10.43 -5.79 6.98
C ALA A 204 10.09 -6.31 8.40
N HIS A 205 10.39 -5.55 9.45
CA HIS A 205 10.34 -6.00 10.85
C HIS A 205 9.16 -5.43 11.64
N SER A 206 8.89 -4.14 11.46
CA SER A 206 7.75 -3.42 12.03
C SER A 206 6.54 -3.43 11.10
N HIS A 207 6.72 -3.87 9.85
CA HIS A 207 5.69 -3.81 8.81
C HIS A 207 5.16 -2.39 8.56
N HIS A 208 6.01 -1.36 8.79
CA HIS A 208 5.65 0.00 8.43
C HIS A 208 5.56 0.15 6.93
N TRP A 209 4.38 0.58 6.47
CA TRP A 209 4.12 0.86 5.07
C TRP A 209 4.63 2.25 4.71
N LEU A 210 5.74 2.30 3.96
CA LEU A 210 6.40 3.55 3.60
C LEU A 210 5.84 4.17 2.33
N GLY A 211 5.19 3.38 1.47
CA GLY A 211 4.64 3.90 0.23
C GLY A 211 4.02 2.86 -0.69
N SER A 212 3.13 3.33 -1.57
CA SER A 212 2.65 2.55 -2.70
C SER A 212 2.58 3.39 -3.96
N PHE A 213 3.28 2.96 -5.00
CA PHE A 213 3.37 3.63 -6.29
C PHE A 213 2.81 2.71 -7.37
N GLY A 214 2.49 3.24 -8.54
CA GLY A 214 1.95 2.43 -9.61
C GLY A 214 1.70 3.24 -10.86
N GLY A 215 1.40 2.55 -11.94
CA GLY A 215 1.13 3.17 -13.23
C GLY A 215 0.47 2.20 -14.20
N ALA A 216 -0.09 2.75 -15.25
CA ALA A 216 -0.70 1.97 -16.33
C ALA A 216 0.34 1.16 -17.10
N GLY A 217 -0.11 0.04 -17.67
CA GLY A 217 0.69 -0.81 -18.56
C GLY A 217 1.86 -1.49 -17.86
N ASN A 218 3.05 -1.37 -18.44
CA ASN A 218 4.29 -1.84 -17.85
C ASN A 218 4.77 -0.94 -16.69
N GLY A 219 4.16 0.24 -16.51
CA GLY A 219 4.63 1.27 -15.58
C GLY A 219 6.02 1.78 -15.92
N ASP A 220 6.48 2.73 -15.11
CA ASP A 220 7.88 3.15 -15.05
C ASP A 220 8.47 2.65 -13.73
N TYR A 221 8.97 1.42 -13.73
CA TYR A 221 9.50 0.80 -12.52
C TYR A 221 10.78 1.47 -12.02
N CYS A 222 11.55 2.15 -12.89
CA CYS A 222 12.71 2.92 -12.50
C CYS A 222 12.29 4.18 -11.73
N ALA A 223 11.34 4.96 -12.25
CA ALA A 223 10.80 6.11 -11.54
C ALA A 223 10.10 5.68 -10.24
N GLN A 224 9.35 4.57 -10.24
CA GLN A 224 8.74 4.03 -9.02
C GLN A 224 9.78 3.61 -7.98
N LEU A 225 10.91 3.03 -8.39
CA LEU A 225 12.00 2.68 -7.49
C LEU A 225 12.70 3.94 -6.94
N ALA A 226 12.91 4.97 -7.75
CA ALA A 226 13.46 6.25 -7.29
C ALA A 226 12.56 6.86 -6.19
N ARG A 227 11.25 6.85 -6.40
CA ARG A 227 10.27 7.31 -5.40
C ARG A 227 10.25 6.44 -4.14
N ALA A 228 10.45 5.13 -4.28
CA ALA A 228 10.62 4.25 -3.14
C ALA A 228 11.88 4.61 -2.34
N CYS A 229 12.99 4.92 -3.02
CA CYS A 229 14.21 5.37 -2.37
C CYS A 229 14.03 6.70 -1.63
N GLU A 230 13.30 7.66 -2.20
CA GLU A 230 12.97 8.93 -1.51
C GLU A 230 12.21 8.68 -0.20
N ALA A 231 11.20 7.82 -0.21
CA ALA A 231 10.45 7.46 0.99
C ALA A 231 11.33 6.76 2.04
N ILE A 232 12.22 5.86 1.60
CA ILE A 232 13.17 5.15 2.45
C ILE A 232 14.19 6.10 3.09
N ILE A 233 14.76 7.01 2.30
CA ILE A 233 15.73 8.01 2.77
C ILE A 233 15.07 8.96 3.77
N SER A 234 13.85 9.41 3.51
CA SER A 234 13.10 10.24 4.45
C SER A 234 12.86 9.51 5.77
N TYR A 235 12.40 8.26 5.71
CA TYR A 235 12.19 7.41 6.88
C TYR A 235 13.48 7.18 7.68
N ALA A 236 14.59 6.92 7.00
CA ALA A 236 15.89 6.71 7.64
C ALA A 236 16.48 7.99 8.26
N GLY A 237 16.36 9.13 7.55
CA GLY A 237 16.81 10.42 8.03
C GLY A 237 16.09 10.82 9.31
N TRP A 238 14.79 10.53 9.39
CA TRP A 238 14.03 10.75 10.60
C TRP A 238 14.39 9.79 11.75
N LEU A 239 14.71 8.52 11.46
CA LEU A 239 15.25 7.58 12.45
C LEU A 239 16.69 7.91 12.87
N CYS A 240 17.31 8.94 12.28
CA CYS A 240 18.72 9.27 12.42
C CYS A 240 19.64 8.07 12.10
N LEU A 241 19.22 7.21 11.17
CA LEU A 241 20.01 6.05 10.74
C LEU A 241 20.88 6.43 9.54
N PRO A 242 22.16 6.01 9.51
CA PRO A 242 22.98 6.17 8.32
C PRO A 242 22.43 5.32 7.18
N LEU A 243 22.49 5.82 5.95
CA LEU A 243 22.05 5.05 4.76
C LEU A 243 22.81 3.72 4.60
N ALA A 244 24.05 3.65 5.10
CA ALA A 244 24.86 2.44 5.13
C ALA A 244 24.30 1.33 6.05
N SER A 245 23.34 1.65 6.93
CA SER A 245 22.60 0.68 7.74
C SER A 245 21.29 0.23 7.09
N LEU A 246 20.98 0.70 5.87
CA LEU A 246 19.79 0.28 5.13
C LEU A 246 20.12 -0.84 4.15
N LEU A 247 19.24 -1.84 4.11
CA LEU A 247 19.30 -2.95 3.18
C LEU A 247 18.00 -3.03 2.39
N ILE A 248 18.04 -2.68 1.10
CA ILE A 248 16.88 -2.74 0.21
C ILE A 248 16.82 -4.14 -0.42
N ARG A 249 15.72 -4.84 -0.18
CA ARG A 249 15.39 -6.10 -0.83
C ARG A 249 14.52 -5.86 -2.05
N LEU A 250 15.00 -6.35 -3.19
CA LEU A 250 14.37 -6.20 -4.50
C LEU A 250 14.17 -7.56 -5.16
N ASP A 251 13.08 -7.68 -5.93
CA ASP A 251 12.84 -8.86 -6.74
C ASP A 251 13.60 -8.79 -8.10
N GLY A 252 13.35 -9.78 -8.97
CA GLY A 252 14.01 -9.83 -10.27
C GLY A 252 13.59 -8.73 -11.26
N LEU A 253 12.52 -7.96 -11.00
CA LEU A 253 12.12 -6.85 -11.85
C LEU A 253 13.27 -5.84 -11.98
N TYR A 254 13.93 -5.56 -10.85
CA TYR A 254 14.96 -4.54 -10.69
C TYR A 254 16.40 -5.07 -10.88
N GLY A 255 16.56 -6.37 -11.15
CA GLY A 255 17.87 -7.06 -11.17
C GLY A 255 18.79 -6.79 -12.36
N THR A 256 18.77 -5.58 -12.92
CA THR A 256 19.69 -5.13 -13.98
C THR A 256 20.62 -4.04 -13.46
N THR A 257 21.87 -4.05 -13.91
CA THR A 257 22.90 -3.11 -13.45
C THR A 257 22.44 -1.66 -13.61
N ALA A 258 21.84 -1.31 -14.76
CA ALA A 258 21.33 0.05 -15.01
C ALA A 258 20.30 0.54 -13.99
N VAL A 259 19.51 -0.37 -13.40
CA VAL A 259 18.49 -0.05 -12.38
C VAL A 259 19.11 0.05 -11.00
N LEU A 260 20.16 -0.74 -10.74
CA LEU A 260 20.82 -0.82 -9.44
C LEU A 260 21.86 0.27 -9.23
N THR A 261 22.50 0.78 -10.29
CA THR A 261 23.55 1.81 -10.19
C THR A 261 23.13 3.02 -9.35
N PRO A 262 21.95 3.64 -9.55
CA PRO A 262 21.54 4.77 -8.72
C PRO A 262 21.41 4.43 -7.23
N LEU A 263 20.97 3.20 -6.91
CA LEU A 263 20.83 2.74 -5.52
C LEU A 263 22.20 2.52 -4.89
N LEU A 264 23.11 1.86 -5.61
CA LEU A 264 24.47 1.62 -5.12
C LEU A 264 25.23 2.95 -4.90
N SER A 265 25.01 3.94 -5.75
CA SER A 265 25.57 5.29 -5.58
C SER A 265 25.01 6.07 -4.39
N SER A 266 23.87 5.66 -3.83
CA SER A 266 23.26 6.32 -2.65
C SER A 266 23.86 5.87 -1.31
N GLY A 267 24.74 4.86 -1.31
CA GLY A 267 25.34 4.30 -0.10
C GLY A 267 24.46 3.32 0.67
N MET A 268 23.28 2.96 0.14
CA MET A 268 22.42 1.91 0.69
C MET A 268 22.88 0.52 0.22
N GLY A 269 22.73 -0.48 1.08
CA GLY A 269 22.92 -1.88 0.72
C GLY A 269 21.74 -2.41 -0.12
N VAL A 270 22.00 -3.37 -1.01
CA VAL A 270 20.98 -4.00 -1.85
C VAL A 270 21.11 -5.51 -1.86
N ILE A 271 19.99 -6.21 -1.69
CA ILE A 271 19.83 -7.63 -2.03
C ILE A 271 18.84 -7.72 -3.17
N VAL A 272 19.26 -8.27 -4.29
CA VAL A 272 18.43 -8.40 -5.49
C VAL A 272 18.72 -9.69 -6.22
N ARG A 273 17.68 -10.28 -6.80
CA ARG A 273 17.87 -11.36 -7.78
C ARG A 273 18.27 -10.74 -9.12
N SER A 274 19.54 -10.86 -9.49
CA SER A 274 20.00 -10.45 -10.83
C SER A 274 19.25 -11.23 -11.93
N LYS A 275 18.91 -10.54 -13.02
CA LYS A 275 18.41 -11.15 -14.26
C LYS A 275 19.46 -11.16 -15.37
N GLU A 276 20.65 -10.62 -15.11
CA GLU A 276 21.78 -10.56 -16.02
C GLU A 276 22.67 -11.81 -15.85
N TYR A 277 22.15 -12.98 -16.23
CA TYR A 277 22.89 -14.25 -16.09
C TYR A 277 24.20 -14.28 -16.90
N GLY A 278 24.31 -13.47 -17.96
CA GLY A 278 25.55 -13.34 -18.74
C GLY A 278 26.73 -12.78 -17.95
N LEU A 279 26.52 -12.20 -16.75
CA LEU A 279 27.61 -11.84 -15.85
C LEU A 279 28.43 -13.06 -15.41
N LEU A 280 27.82 -14.25 -15.37
CA LEU A 280 28.51 -15.49 -15.02
C LEU A 280 29.47 -15.97 -16.12
N ASP A 281 29.25 -15.54 -17.36
CA ASP A 281 30.11 -15.89 -18.50
C ASP A 281 31.35 -15.00 -18.59
N LEU A 282 31.42 -13.92 -17.79
CA LEU A 282 32.58 -13.03 -17.76
C LEU A 282 33.79 -13.77 -17.18
N PRO A 283 34.94 -13.80 -17.89
CA PRO A 283 36.14 -14.51 -17.41
C PRO A 283 36.59 -14.07 -16.02
N THR A 284 36.42 -12.80 -15.68
CA THR A 284 36.75 -12.25 -14.35
C THR A 284 35.85 -12.79 -13.25
N VAL A 285 34.55 -12.94 -13.53
CA VAL A 285 33.58 -13.51 -12.58
C VAL A 285 33.83 -15.00 -12.41
N ALA A 286 34.00 -15.73 -13.52
CA ALA A 286 34.35 -17.15 -13.48
C ALA A 286 35.65 -17.39 -12.68
N ALA A 287 36.70 -16.59 -12.90
CA ALA A 287 37.94 -16.66 -12.13
C ALA A 287 37.75 -16.29 -10.66
N ARG A 288 36.86 -15.34 -10.32
CA ARG A 288 36.56 -15.02 -8.92
C ARG A 288 35.83 -16.16 -8.22
N LEU A 289 34.88 -16.81 -8.90
CA LEU A 289 34.08 -17.89 -8.33
C LEU A 289 34.88 -19.18 -8.03
N THR A 290 36.07 -19.35 -8.62
CA THR A 290 36.97 -20.48 -8.31
C THR A 290 37.84 -20.22 -7.07
N LEU A 291 37.97 -18.97 -6.63
CA LEU A 291 38.71 -18.62 -5.42
C LEU A 291 37.86 -18.89 -4.17
N PRO A 292 38.49 -19.17 -3.01
CA PRO A 292 37.75 -19.32 -1.76
C PRO A 292 36.95 -18.05 -1.41
N PRO A 293 35.94 -18.17 -0.53
CA PRO A 293 35.22 -17.02 0.01
C PRO A 293 36.20 -16.05 0.70
N ASP A 294 36.00 -14.73 0.51
CA ASP A 294 36.81 -13.71 1.22
C ASP A 294 36.56 -13.74 2.73
N ALA A 295 35.37 -14.19 3.13
CA ALA A 295 34.99 -14.37 4.51
C ALA A 295 34.12 -15.63 4.64
N GLN A 296 34.42 -16.45 5.65
CA GLN A 296 33.59 -17.57 6.06
C GLN A 296 33.11 -17.31 7.48
N THR A 297 31.80 -17.32 7.68
CA THR A 297 31.20 -17.15 9.01
C THR A 297 30.35 -18.37 9.31
N THR A 298 30.63 -19.03 10.44
CA THR A 298 29.85 -20.18 10.93
C THR A 298 28.76 -19.72 11.89
N HIS A 299 27.60 -20.37 11.83
CA HIS A 299 26.54 -20.17 12.83
C HIS A 299 26.91 -20.96 14.09
N PRO A 300 26.79 -20.39 15.31
CA PRO A 300 26.92 -21.17 16.54
C PRO A 300 25.81 -22.20 16.71
#